data_AF-A0A1G0CV65-F1
#
_entry.id   AF-A0A1G0CV65-F1
#
_cell.length_a   1.000
_cell.length_b   1.000
_cell.length_c   1.000
_cell.angle_alpha   90.00
_cell.angle_beta   90.00
_cell.angle_gamma   90.00
#
_symmetry.space_group_name_H-M   'P 1'
#
loop_
_entity.id
_entity.type
_entity.pdbx_description
1 polymer ?
#
loop_
_entity_poly.entity_id
_entity_poly.type
_entity_poly.pdbx_seq_one_letter_code
_entity_poly.pdbx_strand_id
1 'polypeptide(L)'
;MQLTQKHHEYWNRNLKVTGTLLVIWFLATFVMGYFARELNGITVFGFPLGFYMSAQGSLVIYVAIIWFYARYMNNLDKEYGVQEGEDE
;
A
#
# COMPACT_ATOMS: atom_id res chain seq x y z
N MET A 1 30.00 -11.48 0.30
CA MET A 1 29.34 -10.97 1.53
C MET A 1 28.43 -12.08 2.04
N GLN A 2 28.66 -12.62 3.24
CA GLN A 2 27.80 -13.67 3.78
C GLN A 2 26.48 -13.03 4.24
N LEU A 3 25.42 -13.20 3.45
CA LEU A 3 24.06 -12.79 3.80
C LEU A 3 23.65 -13.58 5.05
N THR A 4 23.84 -12.98 6.23
CA THR A 4 23.39 -13.54 7.50
C THR A 4 21.88 -13.82 7.40
N GLN A 5 21.39 -14.94 7.95
CA GLN A 5 19.99 -15.38 7.91
C GLN A 5 18.95 -14.24 8.15
N LYS A 6 19.30 -13.26 9.00
CA LYS A 6 18.50 -12.06 9.26
C LYS A 6 18.21 -11.19 8.01
N HIS A 7 19.16 -11.07 7.08
CA HIS A 7 18.96 -10.29 5.84
C HIS A 7 17.95 -10.95 4.91
N HIS A 8 17.98 -12.29 4.82
CA HIS A 8 17.01 -13.04 4.03
C HIS A 8 15.59 -12.92 4.61
N GLU A 9 15.46 -12.91 5.94
CA GLU A 9 14.18 -12.73 6.60
C GLU A 9 13.61 -11.31 6.40
N TYR A 10 14.45 -10.28 6.57
CA TYR A 10 14.09 -8.88 6.30
C TYR A 10 13.60 -8.70 4.85
N TRP A 11 14.36 -9.23 3.89
CA TRP A 11 14.01 -9.16 2.47
C TRP A 11 12.66 -9.84 2.18
N ASN A 12 12.43 -11.04 2.73
CA ASN A 12 11.16 -11.74 2.57
C ASN A 12 9.98 -10.99 3.21
N ARG A 13 10.18 -10.34 4.37
CA ARG A 13 9.13 -9.50 5.01
C ARG A 13 8.81 -8.28 4.15
N ASN A 14 9.83 -7.62 3.60
CA ASN A 14 9.64 -6.46 2.72
C ASN A 14 8.92 -6.85 1.41
N LEU A 15 9.32 -7.97 0.78
CA LEU A 15 8.65 -8.49 -0.42
C LEU A 15 7.18 -8.83 -0.16
N LYS A 16 6.85 -9.45 0.99
CA LYS A 16 5.45 -9.76 1.34
C LYS A 16 4.62 -8.49 1.44
N VAL A 17 5.10 -7.47 2.17
CA VAL A 17 4.37 -6.21 2.33
C VAL A 17 4.24 -5.47 1.01
N THR A 18 5.35 -5.33 0.27
CA THR A 18 5.34 -4.69 -1.05
C THR A 18 4.37 -5.41 -1.99
N GLY A 19 4.39 -6.74 -2.02
CA GLY A 19 3.45 -7.54 -2.81
C GLY A 19 2.00 -7.31 -2.42
N THR A 20 1.68 -7.29 -1.13
CA THR A 20 0.31 -6.98 -0.66
C THR A 20 -0.13 -5.58 -1.06
N LEU A 21 0.74 -4.57 -0.91
CA LEU A 21 0.42 -3.20 -1.30
C LEU A 21 0.22 -3.04 -2.81
N LEU A 22 1.01 -3.74 -3.62
CA LEU A 22 0.84 -3.78 -5.07
C LEU A 22 -0.50 -4.43 -5.47
N VAL A 23 -0.93 -5.47 -4.76
CA VAL A 23 -2.25 -6.07 -4.98
C VAL A 23 -3.35 -5.06 -4.67
N ILE A 24 -3.28 -4.37 -3.52
CA ILE A 24 -4.27 -3.35 -3.15
C ILE A 24 -4.30 -2.22 -4.19
N TRP A 25 -3.13 -1.74 -4.60
CA TRP A 25 -2.99 -0.73 -5.65
C TRP A 25 -3.61 -1.20 -6.97
N PHE A 26 -3.35 -2.44 -7.38
CA PHE A 26 -3.92 -3.02 -8.60
C PHE A 26 -5.45 -3.10 -8.54
N LEU A 27 -6.00 -3.56 -7.42
CA LEU A 27 -7.45 -3.61 -7.22
C LEU A 27 -8.06 -2.21 -7.30
N ALA A 28 -7.41 -1.22 -6.68
CA ALA A 28 -7.91 0.14 -6.68
C ALA A 28 -7.83 0.83 -8.05
N THR A 29 -6.81 0.52 -8.84
CA THR A 29 -6.58 1.14 -10.15
C THR A 29 -7.37 0.46 -11.26
N PHE A 30 -7.33 -0.88 -11.31
CA PHE A 30 -7.85 -1.65 -12.43
C PHE A 30 -9.21 -2.26 -12.14
N VAL A 31 -9.37 -2.94 -11.00
CA VAL A 31 -10.61 -3.66 -10.69
C VAL A 31 -11.75 -2.69 -10.43
N MET A 32 -11.52 -1.64 -9.63
CA MET A 32 -12.57 -0.62 -9.43
C MET A 32 -12.91 0.16 -10.71
N GLY A 33 -11.95 0.38 -11.60
CA GLY A 33 -12.20 0.99 -12.91
C GLY A 33 -13.02 0.08 -13.83
N TYR A 34 -12.68 -1.22 -13.88
CA TYR A 34 -13.38 -2.21 -14.68
C TYR A 34 -14.84 -2.38 -14.25
N PHE A 35 -15.08 -2.48 -12.93
CA PHE A 35 -16.41 -2.61 -12.34
C PHE A 35 -17.11 -1.28 -12.08
N ALA A 36 -16.61 -0.16 -12.61
CA ALA A 36 -17.16 1.17 -12.33
C ALA A 36 -18.65 1.26 -12.69
N ARG A 37 -19.09 0.53 -13.71
CA ARG A 37 -20.50 0.50 -14.16
C ARG A 37 -21.40 -0.19 -13.15
N GLU A 38 -21.02 -1.35 -12.61
CA GLU A 38 -21.76 -2.01 -11.54
C GLU A 38 -21.68 -1.21 -10.23
N LEU A 39 -20.50 -0.66 -9.91
CA LEU A 39 -20.28 0.12 -8.69
C LEU A 39 -21.09 1.42 -8.67
N ASN A 40 -21.37 2.02 -9.83
CA ASN A 40 -22.22 3.21 -9.93
C ASN A 40 -23.68 2.95 -9.49
N GLY A 41 -24.13 1.70 -9.38
CA GLY A 41 -25.41 1.36 -8.76
C GLY A 41 -25.43 1.59 -7.24
N ILE A 42 -24.26 1.67 -6.61
CA ILE A 42 -24.11 1.98 -5.19
C ILE A 42 -23.79 3.47 -5.06
N THR A 43 -24.61 4.20 -4.31
CA THR A 43 -24.36 5.61 -4.01
C THR A 43 -23.68 5.76 -2.67
N VAL A 44 -22.58 6.51 -2.62
CA VAL A 44 -21.82 6.84 -1.42
C VAL A 44 -21.66 8.36 -1.34
N PHE A 45 -21.97 8.94 -0.18
CA PHE A 45 -21.97 10.40 0.03
C PHE A 45 -22.79 11.20 -1.00
N GLY A 46 -23.84 10.60 -1.57
CA GLY A 46 -24.68 11.21 -2.60
C GLY A 46 -24.15 11.11 -4.03
N PHE A 47 -23.00 10.47 -4.25
CA PHE A 47 -22.42 10.24 -5.57
C PHE A 47 -22.36 8.75 -5.91
N PRO A 48 -22.41 8.36 -7.20
CA PRO A 48 -22.12 6.99 -7.60
C PRO A 48 -20.73 6.56 -7.13
N LEU A 49 -20.59 5.37 -6.55
CA LEU A 49 -19.35 4.91 -5.96
C LEU A 49 -18.21 4.85 -6.99
N GLY A 50 -18.48 4.35 -8.20
CA GLY A 50 -17.48 4.32 -9.28
C GLY A 50 -16.95 5.71 -9.62
N PHE A 51 -17.83 6.72 -9.64
CA PHE A 51 -17.46 8.13 -9.81
C PHE A 51 -16.64 8.68 -8.63
N TYR A 52 -17.04 8.40 -7.39
CA TYR A 52 -16.28 8.83 -6.22
C TYR A 52 -14.87 8.20 -6.18
N MET A 53 -14.76 6.91 -6.52
CA MET A 53 -13.48 6.19 -6.51
C MET A 53 -12.53 6.70 -7.60
N SER A 54 -13.04 7.07 -8.78
CA SER A 54 -12.20 7.70 -9.83
C SER A 54 -11.83 9.14 -9.51
N ALA A 55 -12.69 9.89 -8.82
CA ALA A 55 -12.44 11.29 -8.49
C ALA A 55 -11.49 11.48 -7.30
N GLN A 56 -11.72 10.79 -6.19
CA GLN A 56 -10.98 11.01 -4.93
C GLN A 56 -10.65 9.72 -4.17
N GLY A 57 -11.50 8.70 -4.25
CA GLY A 57 -11.34 7.48 -3.45
C GLY A 57 -10.02 6.75 -3.73
N SER A 58 -9.61 6.65 -5.00
CA SER A 58 -8.32 6.05 -5.38
C SER A 58 -7.11 6.83 -4.86
N LEU A 59 -7.17 8.17 -4.89
CA LEU A 59 -6.11 9.02 -4.34
C LEU A 59 -5.94 8.82 -2.83
N VAL A 60 -7.04 8.74 -2.08
CA VAL A 60 -7.01 8.43 -0.64
C VAL A 60 -6.38 7.07 -0.39
N ILE A 61 -6.71 6.06 -1.20
CA ILE A 61 -6.09 4.72 -1.11
C ILE A 61 -4.58 4.80 -1.36
N TYR A 62 -4.11 5.57 -2.34
CA TYR A 62 -2.67 5.70 -2.62
C TYR A 62 -1.93 6.36 -1.46
N VAL A 63 -2.48 7.43 -0.88
CA VAL A 63 -1.89 8.06 0.31
C VAL A 63 -1.85 7.08 1.49
N ALA A 64 -2.92 6.31 1.70
CA ALA A 64 -2.96 5.29 2.75
C ALA A 64 -1.92 4.19 2.55
N ILE A 65 -1.71 3.73 1.30
CA ILE A 65 -0.65 2.78 0.93
C ILE A 65 0.73 3.33 1.29
N ILE A 66 1.04 4.57 0.89
CA ILE A 66 2.34 5.20 1.15
C ILE A 66 2.55 5.36 2.66
N TRP A 67 1.56 5.88 3.36
CA TRP A 67 1.64 6.08 4.81
C TRP A 67 1.84 4.76 5.56
N PHE A 68 1.08 3.72 5.19
CA PHE A 68 1.22 2.40 5.77
C PHE A 68 2.60 1.80 5.50
N TYR A 69 3.09 1.88 4.27
CA TYR A 69 4.42 1.40 3.90
C TYR A 69 5.52 2.10 4.71
N ALA A 70 5.48 3.43 4.78
CA ALA A 70 6.46 4.20 5.54
C ALA A 70 6.44 3.86 7.03
N ARG A 71 5.24 3.71 7.63
CA ARG A 71 5.09 3.30 9.03
C ARG A 71 5.59 1.87 9.27
N TYR A 72 5.27 0.95 8.37
CA TYR A 72 5.68 -0.45 8.46
C TYR A 72 7.20 -0.60 8.33
N MET A 73 7.80 0.04 7.31
CA MET A 73 9.25 0.00 7.10
C MET A 73 10.00 0.63 8.26
N ASN A 74 9.57 1.80 8.77
CA ASN A 74 10.18 2.40 9.96
C ASN A 74 10.14 1.47 11.18
N ASN A 75 9.06 0.72 11.38
CA ASN A 75 8.99 -0.29 12.44
C ASN A 75 9.89 -1.49 12.16
N LEU A 76 9.99 -1.93 10.91
CA LEU A 76 10.84 -3.05 10.51
C LEU A 76 12.32 -2.69 10.69
N ASP A 77 12.72 -1.48 10.29
CA ASP A 77 14.09 -0.99 10.42
C ASP A 77 14.49 -0.85 11.91
N LYS A 78 13.56 -0.46 12.79
CA LYS A 78 13.73 -0.53 14.27
C LYS A 78 13.96 -1.95 14.78
N GLU A 79 13.18 -2.92 14.29
CA GLU A 79 13.25 -4.31 14.73
C GLU A 79 14.57 -4.98 14.33
N TYR A 80 15.09 -4.65 13.14
CA TYR A 80 16.33 -5.22 12.62
C TYR A 80 17.57 -4.37 12.94
N GLY A 81 17.42 -3.21 13.59
CA GLY A 81 18.52 -2.30 13.94
C GLY A 81 19.21 -1.70 12.72
N VAL A 82 18.49 -1.60 11.60
CA VAL A 82 18.93 -0.99 10.33
C VAL A 82 18.37 0.43 10.23
N GLN A 83 18.06 1.06 11.36
CA GLN A 83 17.80 2.49 11.38
C GLN A 83 19.10 3.20 11.00
N GLU A 84 19.24 3.55 9.72
CA GLU A 84 20.00 4.73 9.31
C GLU A 84 19.21 5.96 9.80
N GLY A 85 19.18 6.15 11.12
CA GLY A 85 18.68 7.36 11.73
C GLY A 85 19.80 8.37 11.71
N GLU A 86 19.69 9.37 10.83
CA GLU A 86 20.06 10.77 11.10
C GLU A 86 21.13 10.94 12.20
N ASP A 87 22.39 10.65 11.86
CA ASP A 87 23.53 11.30 12.50
C ASP A 87 23.56 12.76 12.02
N GLU A 88 22.66 13.61 12.53
CA GLU A 88 22.80 15.08 12.59
C GLU A 88 21.87 15.73 13.61
#